data_AF-U4KUL3-F1
#
_entry.id   AF-U4KUL3-F1
#
_cell.length_a   1.000
_cell.length_b   1.000
_cell.length_c   1.000
_cell.angle_alpha   90.00
_cell.angle_beta   90.00
_cell.angle_gamma   90.00
#
_symmetry.space_group_name_H-M   'P 1'
#
loop_
_entity.id
_entity.type
_entity.pdbx_description
1 polymer ?
#
loop_
_entity_poly.entity_id
_entity_poly.type
_entity_poly.pdbx_seq_one_letter_code
_entity_poly.pdbx_strand_id
1 'polypeptide(L)' 'MAQLQPTRKNILSAMKWLVDDAQPNDSLFLFYSGHGSQVIDRDGDQVHGKDEAICPLDTKAA' A
#
# COMPACT_ATOMS: atom_id res chain seq x y z
N MET A 1 -6.41 -22.17 10.20
CA MET A 1 -6.91 -20.97 9.48
C MET A 1 -5.86 -20.58 8.45
N ALA A 2 -6.24 -20.28 7.21
CA ALA A 2 -5.26 -19.87 6.20
C ALA A 2 -4.74 -18.46 6.53
N GLN A 3 -3.42 -18.29 6.57
CA GLN A 3 -2.80 -17.00 6.85
C GLN A 3 -2.82 -16.13 5.59
N LEU A 4 -3.46 -14.95 5.66
CA LEU A 4 -3.50 -14.01 4.54
C LEU A 4 -2.10 -13.42 4.32
N GLN A 5 -1.49 -13.76 3.20
CA GLN A 5 -0.17 -13.24 2.84
C GLN A 5 -0.28 -11.77 2.39
N PRO A 6 0.65 -10.88 2.77
CA PRO A 6 0.63 -9.45 2.41
C PRO A 6 1.12 -9.23 0.97
N THR A 7 0.45 -9.88 0.02
CA THR A 7 0.64 -9.66 -1.42
C THR A 7 -0.01 -8.34 -1.83
N ARG A 8 0.39 -7.77 -2.97
CA ARG A 8 -0.18 -6.55 -3.52
C ARG A 8 -1.70 -6.65 -3.64
N LYS A 9 -2.20 -7.78 -4.15
CA LYS A 9 -3.65 -8.03 -4.29
C LYS A 9 -4.37 -7.98 -2.95
N ASN A 10 -3.80 -8.61 -1.92
CA ASN A 10 -4.43 -8.71 -0.62
C ASN A 10 -4.39 -7.38 0.14
N ILE A 11 -3.26 -6.67 0.11
CA ILE A 11 -3.14 -5.33 0.70
C ILE A 11 -4.16 -4.38 0.08
N LEU A 12 -4.25 -4.33 -1.26
CA LEU A 12 -5.24 -3.45 -1.92
C LEU A 12 -6.68 -3.84 -1.61
N SER A 13 -6.98 -5.13 -1.48
CA SER A 13 -8.32 -5.61 -1.11
C SER A 13 -8.65 -5.23 0.35
N ALA A 14 -7.68 -5.35 1.25
CA ALA A 14 -7.83 -4.95 2.66
C ALA A 14 -7.98 -3.43 2.80
N MET A 15 -7.24 -2.64 2.02
CA MET A 15 -7.40 -1.18 2.01
C MET A 15 -8.77 -0.74 1.50
N LYS A 16 -9.30 -1.41 0.46
CA LYS A 16 -10.68 -1.17 -0.02
C LYS A 16 -11.70 -1.51 1.07
N TRP A 17 -11.55 -2.69 1.69
CA TRP A 17 -12.41 -3.10 2.80
C TRP A 17 -12.35 -2.11 3.96
N LEU A 18 -11.15 -1.61 4.30
CA LEU A 18 -10.95 -0.67 5.40
C LEU A 18 -11.81 0.59 5.21
N VAL A 19 -11.93 1.09 3.98
CA VAL A 19 -12.59 2.37 3.70
C VAL A 19 -14.03 2.26 3.16
N ASP A 20 -14.53 1.04 2.92
CA ASP A 20 -15.76 0.81 2.13
C ASP A 20 -17.03 1.47 2.70
N ASP A 21 -17.15 1.53 4.03
CA ASP A 21 -18.30 2.13 4.75
C ASP A 21 -17.86 3.14 5.81
N ALA A 22 -16.75 3.84 5.57
CA ALA A 22 -16.26 4.85 6.50
C ALA A 22 -17.23 6.05 6.56
N GLN A 23 -17.71 6.39 7.76
CA GLN A 23 -18.62 7.50 8.01
C GLN A 23 -17.91 8.69 8.69
N PRO A 24 -18.49 9.91 8.65
CA PRO A 24 -17.95 11.03 9.41
C PRO A 24 -17.80 10.70 10.90
N ASN A 25 -16.64 11.03 11.47
CA ASN A 25 -16.22 10.75 12.85
C ASN A 25 -15.77 9.30 13.14
N ASP A 26 -15.71 8.41 12.15
CA ASP A 26 -15.03 7.13 12.32
C ASP A 26 -13.50 7.31 12.42
N SER A 27 -12.85 6.40 13.14
CA SER A 27 -11.39 6.32 13.23
C SER A 27 -10.90 4.99 12.68
N LEU A 28 -10.12 5.07 11.61
CA LEU A 28 -9.59 3.91 10.91
C LEU A 28 -8.09 3.76 11.23
N PHE A 29 -7.66 2.52 11.43
CA PHE A 29 -6.27 2.22 11.79
C PHE A 29 -5.62 1.30 10.77
N LEU A 30 -4.45 1.71 10.30
CA LEU A 30 -3.55 0.90 9.49
C LEU A 30 -2.20 0.86 10.20
N PHE A 31 -1.71 -0.35 10.46
CA PHE A 31 -0.33 -0.57 10.89
C PHE A 31 0.45 -1.26 9.78
N TYR A 32 1.58 -0.68 9.39
CA TYR A 32 2.49 -1.24 8.41
C TYR A 32 3.89 -1.33 9.02
N SER A 33 4.51 -2.51 8.89
CA SER A 33 5.92 -2.72 9.18
C SER A 33 6.51 -3.58 8.08
N GLY A 34 7.45 -3.01 7.35
CA GLY A 34 8.01 -3.61 6.14
C GLY A 34 8.93 -2.64 5.43
N HIS A 35 9.46 -3.05 4.29
CA HIS A 35 10.38 -2.23 3.51
C HIS A 35 9.63 -1.15 2.72
N GLY A 36 10.30 -0.02 2.51
CA GLY A 36 9.93 0.98 1.51
C GLY A 36 10.87 0.90 0.30
N SER A 37 10.46 1.50 -0.81
CA SER A 37 11.25 1.64 -2.03
C SER A 37 10.89 2.93 -2.76
N GLN A 38 11.71 3.30 -3.73
CA GLN A 38 11.44 4.39 -4.65
C GLN A 38 11.23 3.85 -6.06
N VAL A 39 10.16 4.26 -6.73
CA VAL A 39 9.88 3.91 -8.13
C VAL A 39 10.04 5.14 -9.02
N ILE A 40 10.34 4.95 -10.30
CA ILE A 40 10.42 6.06 -11.25
C ILE A 40 9.05 6.72 -11.35
N ASP A 41 9.00 8.03 -11.12
CA ASP A 41 7.81 8.85 -11.34
C ASP A 41 7.48 8.82 -12.85
N ARG A 42 6.22 8.52 -13.17
CA ARG A 42 5.74 8.39 -14.55
C ARG A 42 4.74 9.46 -14.96
N ASP A 43 4.19 10.22 -14.02
CA ASP A 43 3.24 11.29 -14.31
C ASP A 43 3.84 12.69 -14.10
N GLY A 44 5.06 12.75 -13.54
CA GLY A 44 5.87 13.95 -13.43
C GLY A 44 5.41 14.88 -12.30
N ASP A 45 4.60 14.39 -11.37
CA ASP A 45 4.09 15.18 -10.26
C ASP A 45 5.12 15.35 -9.13
N GLN A 46 6.21 14.58 -9.15
CA GLN A 46 7.31 14.68 -8.20
C GLN A 46 8.50 15.48 -8.73
N VAL A 47 8.83 16.55 -8.00
CA VAL A 47 9.96 17.46 -8.27
C VAL A 47 11.31 16.72 -8.36
N HIS A 48 11.43 15.55 -7.73
CA HIS A 48 12.66 14.75 -7.68
C HIS A 48 12.62 13.50 -8.58
N GLY A 49 11.53 13.28 -9.33
CA GLY A 49 11.42 12.22 -10.34
C GLY A 49 11.32 10.79 -9.80
N LYS A 50 10.89 10.60 -8.54
CA LYS A 50 10.65 9.27 -7.96
C LYS A 50 9.48 9.25 -6.99
N ASP A 51 8.63 8.25 -7.06
CA ASP A 51 7.58 7.97 -6.07
C ASP A 51 8.03 7.06 -4.95
N GLU A 52 7.51 7.29 -3.74
CA GLU A 52 7.69 6.39 -2.60
C GLU A 52 6.65 5.26 -2.63
N ALA A 53 7.09 4.03 -2.32
CA ALA A 53 6.25 2.84 -2.35
C ALA A 53 6.53 1.90 -1.17
N ILE A 54 5.49 1.21 -0.69
CA ILE A 54 5.65 0.05 0.19
C ILE A 54 5.98 -1.20 -0.63
N CYS A 55 6.63 -2.19 -0.02
CA CYS A 55 7.02 -3.45 -0.67
C CYS A 55 6.17 -4.63 -0.17
N PRO A 56 5.08 -5.01 -0.86
CA PRO A 56 4.37 -6.27 -0.64
C PRO A 56 5.28 -7.50 -0.73
N LEU A 57 4.82 -8.64 -0.21
CA LEU A 57 5.56 -9.91 -0.25
C LEU A 57 5.94 -10.35 -1.67
N ASP A 58 5.09 -10.07 -2.65
CA ASP A 58 5.27 -10.41 -4.06
C ASP A 58 5.93 -9.30 -4.89
N THR A 59 6.58 -8.34 -4.21
CA THR A 59 7.44 -7.35 -4.88
C THR A 59 8.60 -8.06 -5.56
N LYS A 60 8.85 -7.73 -6.83
CA LYS A 60 10.04 -8.19 -7.55
C LYS A 60 11.18 -7.22 -7.27
N ALA A 61 12.35 -7.76 -6.93
CA ALA A 61 13.57 -6.96 -6.92
C ALA A 61 13.78 -6.35 -8.31
N ALA A 62 14.19 -5.07 -8.33
CA ALA A 62 14.53 -4.34 -9.55
C ALA A 62 15.84 -4.87 -10.16
#